data_AF-Q7NSU6-F1
#
_entry.id   AF-Q7NSU6-F1
#
_cell.length_a   1.000
_cell.length_b   1.000
_cell.length_c   1.000
_cell.angle_alpha   90.00
_cell.angle_beta   90.00
_cell.angle_gamma   90.00
#
_symmetry.space_group_name_H-M   'P 1'
#
loop_
_entity.id
_entity.type
_entity.pdbx_description
1 polymer ?
#
loop_
_entity_poly.entity_id
_entity_poly.type
_entity_poly.pdbx_seq_one_letter_code
_entity_poly.pdbx_strand_id
1 'polypeptide(L)'
;MKPHFSIVMMLAGLSTSSWAHGTMEVPINRTYSCSKEGAESPKTPACQEAKRVGGTQAMYDWNGINQNPPGDNHQSVVPDGTLCGGGQAKFKGFNLARTDWPTTNIVPDAKGNFEFIYTATMPHATKYFKFYVTRNGWNPNQPLKWSDLEPFGTYNGNPPLDDKQRYHMTMKLPTGKTGRHIIYNVWKRSDSEEAFYSCSDVNFTNDGKPEPPPISNPWKEAGSVTAHENLPDKSSVTLRIFDSHGRDVESHKVDLSASSGQAANWPYELGVKVNAASQIGRIGVISSKQRAVTINPVRSATANRVWLNERYSGYRYQIDIKKGDGGVNPPVPGDEWREGVAYTVGQIVSYQGRRYRCLQGHTAWTGAGWTPSTQPALWTPA
;
A
#
# COMPACT_ATOMS: atom_id res chain seq x y z
N MET A 1 33.44 39.92 50.05
CA MET A 1 33.01 38.53 49.73
C MET A 1 31.49 38.53 49.59
N LYS A 2 30.96 38.33 48.39
CA LYS A 2 29.51 38.19 48.14
C LYS A 2 29.22 36.71 47.84
N PRO A 3 28.21 36.06 48.45
CA PRO A 3 27.90 34.67 48.16
C PRO A 3 27.02 34.58 46.90
N HIS A 4 27.37 33.69 45.98
CA HIS A 4 26.53 33.34 44.85
C HIS A 4 25.57 32.22 45.25
N PHE A 5 24.27 32.51 45.28
CA PHE A 5 23.21 31.51 45.32
C PHE A 5 23.01 30.96 43.90
N SER A 6 23.28 29.67 43.69
CA SER A 6 22.88 28.98 42.47
C SER A 6 21.49 28.38 42.65
N ILE A 7 20.52 28.89 41.90
CA ILE A 7 19.17 28.33 41.80
C ILE A 7 19.25 27.14 40.83
N VAL A 8 19.04 25.93 41.36
CA VAL A 8 18.88 24.72 40.54
C VAL A 8 17.44 24.68 40.03
N MET A 9 17.26 24.91 38.73
CA MET A 9 15.98 24.78 38.04
C MET A 9 15.75 23.29 37.74
N MET A 10 14.87 22.63 38.50
CA MET A 10 14.40 21.27 38.17
C MET A 10 13.48 21.33 36.94
N LEU A 11 13.97 20.86 35.79
CA LEU A 11 13.11 20.51 34.66
C LEU A 11 12.31 19.25 35.05
N ALA A 12 11.01 19.41 35.29
CA ALA A 12 10.08 18.29 35.31
C ALA A 12 9.99 17.69 33.90
N GLY A 13 10.65 16.55 33.68
CA GLY A 13 10.56 15.80 32.44
C GLY A 13 9.13 15.30 32.23
N LEU A 14 8.42 15.88 31.27
CA LEU A 14 7.21 15.27 30.71
C LEU A 14 7.64 13.92 30.12
N SER A 15 7.36 12.83 30.85
CA SER A 15 7.50 11.48 30.32
C SER A 15 6.48 11.32 29.20
N THR A 16 6.89 11.61 27.97
CA THR A 16 6.15 11.14 26.81
C THR A 16 6.24 9.62 26.85
N SER A 17 5.11 8.95 27.08
CA SER A 17 5.04 7.50 26.93
C SER A 17 5.55 7.20 25.52
N SER A 18 6.69 6.52 25.42
CA SER A 18 7.14 5.97 24.15
C SER A 18 6.19 4.81 23.85
N TRP A 19 5.07 5.11 23.19
CA TRP A 19 4.18 4.09 22.67
C TRP A 19 5.01 3.18 21.77
N ALA A 20 4.82 1.88 21.87
CA ALA A 20 5.31 1.00 20.82
C ALA A 20 4.52 1.28 19.54
N HIS A 21 5.07 0.92 18.37
CA HIS A 21 4.44 1.32 17.12
C HIS A 21 4.67 0.30 16.02
N GLY A 22 3.59 -0.22 15.45
CA GLY A 22 3.65 -1.07 14.27
C GLY A 22 2.31 -1.73 13.94
N THR A 23 2.26 -2.48 12.86
CA THR A 23 1.12 -3.33 12.47
C THR A 23 1.55 -4.38 11.45
N MET A 24 0.65 -5.27 11.05
CA MET A 24 0.92 -6.28 10.02
C MET A 24 1.17 -5.63 8.65
N GLU A 25 2.29 -5.97 8.03
CA GLU A 25 2.66 -5.60 6.65
C GLU A 25 2.30 -6.73 5.67
N VAL A 26 2.54 -8.00 6.04
CA VAL A 26 2.17 -9.18 5.24
C VAL A 26 1.39 -10.18 6.11
N PRO A 27 0.11 -10.47 5.81
CA PRO A 27 -0.76 -9.69 4.92
C PRO A 27 -1.02 -8.29 5.47
N ILE A 28 -1.24 -7.31 4.61
CA ILE A 28 -1.33 -5.91 5.03
C ILE A 28 -2.55 -5.62 5.92
N ASN A 29 -2.35 -4.89 7.00
CA ASN A 29 -3.38 -4.38 7.90
C ASN A 29 -4.33 -3.39 7.20
N ARG A 30 -5.61 -3.35 7.58
CA ARG A 30 -6.63 -2.39 7.06
C ARG A 30 -6.18 -0.93 7.10
N THR A 31 -5.80 -0.45 8.27
CA THR A 31 -5.40 0.94 8.51
C THR A 31 -4.15 1.29 7.72
N TYR A 32 -3.17 0.39 7.72
CA TYR A 32 -1.93 0.57 6.97
C TYR A 32 -2.15 0.53 5.46
N SER A 33 -3.03 -0.36 4.96
CA SER A 33 -3.43 -0.37 3.56
C SER A 33 -4.05 0.95 3.15
N CYS A 34 -4.99 1.50 3.95
CA CYS A 34 -5.59 2.79 3.64
C CYS A 34 -4.60 3.95 3.76
N SER A 35 -3.63 3.91 4.68
CA SER A 35 -2.59 4.95 4.75
C SER A 35 -1.71 4.94 3.51
N LYS A 36 -1.40 3.76 2.96
CA LYS A 36 -0.68 3.60 1.68
C LYS A 36 -1.48 4.06 0.46
N GLU A 37 -2.79 4.18 0.54
CA GLU A 37 -3.57 4.82 -0.54
C GLU A 37 -3.47 6.36 -0.52
N GLY A 38 -3.06 6.93 0.63
CA GLY A 38 -2.99 8.36 0.90
C GLY A 38 -4.18 8.83 1.75
N ALA A 39 -3.91 9.26 2.99
CA ALA A 39 -4.94 9.60 3.97
C ALA A 39 -5.94 10.68 3.50
N GLU A 40 -5.46 11.68 2.75
CA GLU A 40 -6.31 12.77 2.25
C GLU A 40 -7.16 12.40 1.04
N SER A 41 -6.72 11.44 0.23
CA SER A 41 -7.44 11.05 -0.99
C SER A 41 -7.33 9.53 -1.22
N PRO A 42 -7.90 8.71 -0.31
CA PRO A 42 -7.88 7.27 -0.44
C PRO A 42 -8.67 6.83 -1.69
N LYS A 43 -8.28 5.69 -2.27
CA LYS A 43 -8.72 5.25 -3.58
C LYS A 43 -9.89 4.28 -3.49
N THR A 44 -9.86 3.36 -2.54
CA THR A 44 -10.88 2.32 -2.41
C THR A 44 -12.10 2.83 -1.66
N PRO A 45 -13.33 2.37 -2.01
CA PRO A 45 -14.55 2.82 -1.33
C PRO A 45 -14.54 2.54 0.17
N ALA A 46 -13.94 1.43 0.61
CA ALA A 46 -13.80 1.11 2.03
C ALA A 46 -12.91 2.12 2.77
N CYS A 47 -11.76 2.50 2.21
CA CYS A 47 -10.88 3.50 2.82
C CYS A 47 -11.49 4.91 2.80
N GLN A 48 -12.23 5.26 1.73
CA GLN A 48 -12.99 6.51 1.67
C GLN A 48 -14.06 6.58 2.76
N GLU A 49 -14.79 5.49 2.99
CA GLU A 49 -15.79 5.42 4.04
C GLU A 49 -15.17 5.42 5.44
N ALA A 50 -14.04 4.73 5.63
CA ALA A 50 -13.27 4.77 6.88
C ALA A 50 -12.86 6.21 7.23
N LYS A 51 -12.37 6.97 6.23
CA LYS A 51 -12.07 8.40 6.35
C LYS A 51 -13.32 9.21 6.69
N ARG A 52 -14.45 8.98 6.00
CA ARG A 52 -15.71 9.70 6.24
C ARG A 52 -16.19 9.53 7.69
N VAL A 53 -16.05 8.32 8.23
CA VAL A 53 -16.51 7.98 9.59
C VAL A 53 -15.50 8.41 10.67
N GLY A 54 -14.20 8.18 10.44
CA GLY A 54 -13.14 8.32 11.46
C GLY A 54 -12.22 9.53 11.31
N GLY A 55 -12.25 10.24 10.18
CA GLY A 55 -11.26 11.24 9.82
C GLY A 55 -9.96 10.63 9.30
N THR A 56 -8.95 11.47 9.07
CA THR A 56 -7.64 11.06 8.50
C THR A 56 -6.62 10.64 9.56
N GLN A 57 -6.77 11.10 10.81
CA GLN A 57 -5.74 10.92 11.85
C GLN A 57 -5.34 9.45 12.07
N ALA A 58 -6.31 8.54 12.04
CA ALA A 58 -6.04 7.11 12.19
C ALA A 58 -5.14 6.53 11.08
N MET A 59 -5.17 7.08 9.86
CA MET A 59 -4.29 6.66 8.77
C MET A 59 -2.87 7.23 8.94
N TYR A 60 -2.72 8.41 9.54
CA TYR A 60 -1.40 8.93 9.92
C TYR A 60 -0.79 8.12 11.07
N ASP A 61 -1.62 7.79 12.06
CA ASP A 61 -1.24 7.01 13.24
C ASP A 61 -1.43 5.50 13.02
N TRP A 62 -1.25 5.01 11.79
CA TRP A 62 -1.54 3.62 11.40
C TRP A 62 -0.83 2.56 12.26
N ASN A 63 0.29 2.96 12.89
CA ASN A 63 1.14 2.15 13.74
C ASN A 63 0.72 2.17 15.23
N GLY A 64 -0.31 2.93 15.61
CA GLY A 64 -0.70 3.17 17.01
C GLY A 64 -2.01 2.50 17.44
N ILE A 65 -2.33 1.29 16.95
CA ILE A 65 -3.55 0.55 17.30
C ILE A 65 -3.28 -0.31 18.55
N ASN A 66 -3.27 0.33 19.72
CA ASN A 66 -2.81 -0.25 20.99
C ASN A 66 -3.78 -0.08 22.16
N GLN A 67 -3.58 -0.88 23.22
CA GLN A 67 -4.23 -0.75 24.52
C GLN A 67 -3.30 -1.27 25.62
N ASN A 68 -3.65 -1.01 26.89
CA ASN A 68 -3.00 -1.59 28.06
C ASN A 68 -3.93 -2.63 28.75
N PRO A 69 -4.12 -3.83 28.16
CA PRO A 69 -4.92 -4.87 28.79
C PRO A 69 -4.27 -5.34 30.11
N PRO A 70 -5.03 -5.57 31.19
CA PRO A 70 -4.50 -6.18 32.40
C PRO A 70 -4.09 -7.63 32.12
N GLY A 71 -2.79 -7.90 32.09
CA GLY A 71 -2.26 -9.21 31.72
C GLY A 71 -2.64 -9.58 30.29
N ASP A 72 -3.23 -10.77 30.10
CA ASP A 72 -3.69 -11.26 28.80
C ASP A 72 -5.21 -11.06 28.57
N ASN A 73 -5.88 -10.23 29.38
CA ASN A 73 -7.30 -9.92 29.23
C ASN A 73 -7.54 -8.84 28.15
N HIS A 74 -7.33 -9.19 26.89
CA HIS A 74 -7.51 -8.28 25.75
C HIS A 74 -8.96 -7.81 25.57
N GLN A 75 -9.92 -8.67 25.91
CA GLN A 75 -11.35 -8.41 25.73
C GLN A 75 -11.86 -7.27 26.63
N SER A 76 -11.21 -7.00 27.76
CA SER A 76 -11.63 -5.91 28.65
C SER A 76 -11.33 -4.52 28.10
N VAL A 77 -10.37 -4.40 27.18
CA VAL A 77 -9.96 -3.13 26.57
C VAL A 77 -10.30 -3.04 25.07
N VAL A 78 -10.63 -4.17 24.45
CA VAL A 78 -11.12 -4.25 23.08
C VAL A 78 -12.49 -4.94 23.05
N PRO A 79 -13.60 -4.20 23.22
CA PRO A 79 -14.94 -4.76 23.14
C PRO A 79 -15.30 -5.31 21.75
N ASP A 80 -16.29 -6.20 21.69
CA ASP A 80 -16.89 -6.66 20.43
C ASP A 80 -17.28 -5.49 19.52
N GLY A 81 -17.08 -5.67 18.21
CA GLY A 81 -17.30 -4.65 17.20
C GLY A 81 -16.19 -3.59 17.11
N THR A 82 -15.15 -3.65 17.94
CA THR A 82 -14.06 -2.66 17.95
C THR A 82 -12.66 -3.23 17.69
N LEU A 83 -12.58 -4.52 17.35
CA LEU A 83 -11.33 -5.26 17.26
C LEU A 83 -10.33 -4.63 16.27
N CYS A 84 -10.79 -4.25 15.08
CA CYS A 84 -9.90 -3.71 14.06
C CYS A 84 -9.38 -2.30 14.33
N GLY A 85 -10.05 -1.57 15.23
CA GLY A 85 -9.58 -0.31 15.79
C GLY A 85 -8.97 -0.45 17.19
N GLY A 86 -8.77 -1.67 17.70
CA GLY A 86 -8.19 -1.94 19.02
C GLY A 86 -8.96 -1.27 20.17
N GLY A 87 -10.28 -1.14 20.08
CA GLY A 87 -11.09 -0.48 21.13
C GLY A 87 -10.97 1.06 21.17
N GLN A 88 -10.15 1.67 20.32
CA GLN A 88 -9.94 3.11 20.32
C GLN A 88 -10.95 3.85 19.43
N ALA A 89 -11.50 4.95 19.95
CA ALA A 89 -12.40 5.82 19.20
C ALA A 89 -11.76 6.42 17.94
N LYS A 90 -10.44 6.68 17.97
CA LYS A 90 -9.66 7.20 16.83
C LYS A 90 -9.79 6.31 15.59
N PHE A 91 -9.78 4.99 15.77
CA PHE A 91 -9.79 4.02 14.67
C PHE A 91 -11.20 3.49 14.34
N LYS A 92 -12.27 4.14 14.80
CA LYS A 92 -13.65 3.66 14.62
C LYS A 92 -14.06 3.39 13.16
N GLY A 93 -13.49 4.13 12.20
CA GLY A 93 -13.74 3.91 10.77
C GLY A 93 -13.25 2.55 10.25
N PHE A 94 -12.30 1.91 10.93
CA PHE A 94 -11.73 0.61 10.54
C PHE A 94 -12.50 -0.59 11.11
N ASN A 95 -13.47 -0.33 11.98
CA ASN A 95 -14.40 -1.33 12.51
C ASN A 95 -15.60 -1.60 11.59
N LEU A 96 -15.75 -0.83 10.50
CA LEU A 96 -16.89 -0.99 9.59
C LEU A 96 -16.93 -2.40 9.01
N ALA A 97 -18.10 -3.03 9.10
CA ALA A 97 -18.39 -4.31 8.47
C ALA A 97 -18.64 -4.09 6.98
N ARG A 98 -17.66 -4.47 6.15
CA ARG A 98 -17.70 -4.28 4.70
C ARG A 98 -17.03 -5.45 3.99
N THR A 99 -17.52 -5.76 2.80
CA THR A 99 -16.98 -6.82 1.93
C THR A 99 -15.97 -6.32 0.90
N ASP A 100 -15.71 -5.02 0.86
CA ASP A 100 -14.88 -4.33 -0.13
C ASP A 100 -13.61 -3.70 0.48
N TRP A 101 -13.23 -4.08 1.70
CA TRP A 101 -11.91 -3.78 2.25
C TRP A 101 -10.80 -4.32 1.32
N PRO A 102 -9.68 -3.60 1.13
CA PRO A 102 -8.49 -4.14 0.45
C PRO A 102 -8.11 -5.49 1.03
N THR A 103 -7.96 -6.51 0.19
CA THR A 103 -7.85 -7.92 0.62
C THR A 103 -6.63 -8.57 -0.01
N THR A 104 -5.85 -9.26 0.82
CA THR A 104 -4.64 -9.96 0.37
C THR A 104 -4.96 -11.43 0.12
N ASN A 105 -4.72 -11.91 -1.09
CA ASN A 105 -4.72 -13.36 -1.32
C ASN A 105 -3.52 -13.98 -0.61
N ILE A 106 -3.77 -15.01 0.20
CA ILE A 106 -2.71 -15.72 0.91
C ILE A 106 -2.60 -17.15 0.39
N VAL A 107 -1.36 -17.59 0.18
CA VAL A 107 -1.02 -18.93 -0.31
C VAL A 107 0.20 -19.41 0.47
N PRO A 108 0.14 -20.54 1.19
CA PRO A 108 1.28 -21.04 1.95
C PRO A 108 2.35 -21.66 1.04
N ASP A 109 3.49 -22.03 1.63
CA ASP A 109 4.47 -22.93 1.04
C ASP A 109 3.94 -24.38 0.93
N ALA A 110 4.72 -25.27 0.34
CA ALA A 110 4.35 -26.68 0.17
C ALA A 110 4.15 -27.44 1.51
N LYS A 111 4.69 -26.91 2.61
CA LYS A 111 4.56 -27.45 3.98
C LYS A 111 3.41 -26.81 4.76
N GLY A 112 2.66 -25.89 4.15
CA GLY A 112 1.56 -25.16 4.77
C GLY A 112 1.99 -23.94 5.58
N ASN A 113 3.27 -23.55 5.56
CA ASN A 113 3.74 -22.36 6.26
C ASN A 113 3.48 -21.09 5.45
N PHE A 114 3.20 -20.01 6.16
CA PHE A 114 3.13 -18.67 5.62
C PHE A 114 4.00 -17.74 6.48
N GLU A 115 4.64 -16.80 5.82
CA GLU A 115 5.48 -15.81 6.48
C GLU A 115 4.68 -14.54 6.71
N PHE A 116 4.45 -14.24 7.98
CA PHE A 116 3.87 -13.00 8.45
C PHE A 116 4.98 -11.99 8.70
N ILE A 117 4.80 -10.78 8.16
CA ILE A 117 5.73 -9.67 8.36
C ILE A 117 5.01 -8.58 9.12
N TYR A 118 5.53 -8.22 10.28
CA TYR A 118 5.01 -7.13 11.10
C TYR A 118 5.99 -5.96 11.06
N THR A 119 5.60 -4.84 10.46
CA THR A 119 6.43 -3.64 10.43
C THR A 119 6.30 -2.92 11.77
N ALA A 120 7.43 -2.60 12.40
CA ALA A 120 7.47 -1.85 13.64
C ALA A 120 8.30 -0.59 13.43
N THR A 121 7.72 0.60 13.60
CA THR A 121 8.53 1.85 13.62
C THR A 121 9.29 2.00 14.93
N MET A 122 8.94 1.20 15.94
CA MET A 122 9.69 1.05 17.18
C MET A 122 9.59 -0.41 17.64
N PRO A 123 10.66 -1.20 17.54
CA PRO A 123 10.74 -2.56 18.09
C PRO A 123 10.72 -2.57 19.63
N HIS A 124 10.15 -3.61 20.26
CA HIS A 124 10.06 -3.77 21.71
C HIS A 124 10.27 -5.22 22.14
N ALA A 125 10.66 -5.39 23.40
CA ALA A 125 10.70 -6.70 24.03
C ALA A 125 9.29 -7.33 23.98
N THR A 126 9.21 -8.50 23.37
CA THR A 126 7.95 -9.15 23.02
C THR A 126 7.70 -10.34 23.93
N LYS A 127 6.50 -10.39 24.50
CA LYS A 127 5.98 -11.59 25.17
C LYS A 127 5.51 -12.59 24.13
N TYR A 128 4.64 -12.15 23.22
CA TYR A 128 4.20 -12.94 22.08
C TYR A 128 3.57 -12.11 20.96
N PHE A 129 3.50 -12.72 19.78
CA PHE A 129 2.51 -12.43 18.75
C PHE A 129 1.50 -13.59 18.69
N LYS A 130 0.22 -13.32 18.91
CA LYS A 130 -0.85 -14.32 18.89
C LYS A 130 -1.77 -14.08 17.70
N PHE A 131 -2.06 -15.14 16.96
CA PHE A 131 -2.77 -15.07 15.69
C PHE A 131 -4.10 -15.80 15.76
N TYR A 132 -5.11 -15.14 15.23
CA TYR A 132 -6.48 -15.59 15.14
C TYR A 132 -6.97 -15.45 13.72
N VAL A 133 -7.95 -16.26 13.35
CA VAL A 133 -8.66 -16.18 12.08
C VAL A 133 -10.16 -16.22 12.35
N THR A 134 -10.95 -15.53 11.54
CA THR A 134 -12.41 -15.69 11.57
C THR A 134 -12.82 -17.15 11.30
N ARG A 135 -13.82 -17.65 12.03
CA ARG A 135 -14.41 -18.98 11.86
C ARG A 135 -15.09 -19.13 10.51
N ASN A 136 -15.29 -20.37 10.08
CA ASN A 136 -16.11 -20.65 8.89
C ASN A 136 -17.57 -20.24 9.16
N GLY A 137 -18.22 -19.61 8.18
CA GLY A 137 -19.57 -19.06 8.33
C GLY A 137 -19.64 -17.67 8.98
N TRP A 138 -18.50 -17.05 9.33
CA TRP A 138 -18.47 -15.66 9.76
C TRP A 138 -19.11 -14.74 8.72
N ASN A 139 -19.97 -13.82 9.16
CA ASN A 139 -20.68 -12.87 8.30
C ASN A 139 -19.89 -11.55 8.18
N PRO A 140 -19.31 -11.23 7.00
CA PRO A 140 -18.54 -9.99 6.81
C PRO A 140 -19.38 -8.70 6.83
N ASN A 141 -20.72 -8.83 6.86
CA ASN A 141 -21.65 -7.71 6.98
C ASN A 141 -22.02 -7.38 8.43
N GLN A 142 -21.42 -8.05 9.40
CA GLN A 142 -21.61 -7.77 10.83
C GLN A 142 -20.29 -7.30 11.46
N PRO A 143 -20.34 -6.40 12.47
CA PRO A 143 -19.14 -6.02 13.22
C PRO A 143 -18.44 -7.25 13.80
N LEU A 144 -17.12 -7.33 13.63
CA LEU A 144 -16.31 -8.45 14.10
C LEU A 144 -16.37 -8.57 15.62
N LYS A 145 -16.54 -9.78 16.13
CA LYS A 145 -16.59 -10.11 17.56
C LYS A 145 -15.48 -11.08 17.93
N TRP A 146 -15.14 -11.17 19.22
CA TRP A 146 -14.20 -12.18 19.70
C TRP A 146 -14.70 -13.60 19.48
N SER A 147 -16.01 -13.83 19.54
CA SER A 147 -16.63 -15.13 19.28
C SER A 147 -16.49 -15.57 17.82
N ASP A 148 -16.30 -14.63 16.89
CA ASP A 148 -16.05 -14.91 15.48
C ASP A 148 -14.64 -15.45 15.23
N LEU A 149 -13.72 -15.34 16.19
CA LEU A 149 -12.32 -15.68 16.04
C LEU A 149 -11.97 -17.04 16.64
N GLU A 150 -11.00 -17.71 16.02
CA GLU A 150 -10.32 -18.87 16.57
C GLU A 150 -8.79 -18.73 16.45
N PRO A 151 -8.02 -19.11 17.49
CA PRO A 151 -6.57 -19.03 17.45
C PRO A 151 -6.00 -20.11 16.53
N PHE A 152 -4.94 -19.81 15.79
CA PHE A 152 -4.24 -20.80 14.97
C PHE A 152 -2.71 -20.82 15.17
N GLY A 153 -2.15 -19.83 15.86
CA GLY A 153 -0.71 -19.78 16.09
C GLY A 153 -0.33 -18.76 17.16
N THR A 154 0.80 -19.01 17.83
CA THR A 154 1.46 -18.05 18.71
C THR A 154 2.96 -18.13 18.48
N TYR A 155 3.60 -16.99 18.28
CA TYR A 155 5.05 -16.84 18.29
C TYR A 155 5.45 -16.23 19.64
N ASN A 156 6.20 -16.97 20.46
CA ASN A 156 6.61 -16.50 21.79
C ASN A 156 7.99 -15.84 21.72
N GLY A 157 8.20 -14.79 22.52
CA GLY A 157 9.45 -14.04 22.52
C GLY A 157 9.62 -13.14 21.29
N ASN A 158 10.85 -12.65 21.09
CA ASN A 158 11.20 -11.76 19.98
C ASN A 158 11.36 -12.57 18.67
N PRO A 159 10.60 -12.27 17.60
CA PRO A 159 10.88 -12.80 16.27
C PRO A 159 12.18 -12.23 15.69
N PRO A 160 12.78 -12.87 14.67
CA PRO A 160 13.83 -12.26 13.86
C PRO A 160 13.41 -10.89 13.35
N LEU A 161 14.29 -9.90 13.51
CA LEU A 161 14.09 -8.51 13.09
C LEU A 161 15.07 -8.18 11.97
N ASP A 162 14.59 -7.61 10.87
CA ASP A 162 15.45 -7.15 9.78
C ASP A 162 15.95 -5.71 9.97
N ASP A 163 16.80 -5.25 9.04
CA ASP A 163 17.38 -3.90 9.03
C ASP A 163 16.34 -2.78 8.82
N LYS A 164 15.12 -3.13 8.40
CA LYS A 164 13.98 -2.23 8.20
C LYS A 164 12.99 -2.30 9.36
N GLN A 165 13.39 -2.87 10.49
CA GLN A 165 12.56 -3.01 11.68
C GLN A 165 11.27 -3.82 11.42
N ARG A 166 11.38 -4.89 10.63
CA ARG A 166 10.28 -5.81 10.38
C ARG A 166 10.52 -7.14 11.09
N TYR A 167 9.52 -7.58 11.85
CA TYR A 167 9.53 -8.90 12.46
C TYR A 167 9.05 -9.95 11.47
N HIS A 168 9.85 -11.00 11.30
CA HIS A 168 9.55 -12.14 10.43
C HIS A 168 9.05 -13.32 11.26
N MET A 169 7.81 -13.76 11.00
CA MET A 169 7.18 -14.86 11.73
C MET A 169 6.64 -15.90 10.75
N THR A 170 7.24 -17.08 10.72
CA THR A 170 6.76 -18.19 9.88
C THR A 170 5.92 -19.16 10.72
N MET A 171 4.69 -19.43 10.31
CA MET A 171 3.81 -20.41 10.95
C MET A 171 2.85 -21.05 9.96
N LYS A 172 2.26 -22.19 10.34
CA LYS A 172 1.25 -22.86 9.51
C LYS A 172 -0.03 -22.03 9.42
N LEU A 173 -0.57 -21.92 8.22
CA LEU A 173 -1.93 -21.40 8.04
C LEU A 173 -2.96 -22.42 8.58
N PRO A 174 -4.11 -21.93 9.08
CA PRO A 174 -5.21 -22.80 9.48
C PRO A 174 -5.73 -23.60 8.28
N THR A 175 -5.98 -24.90 8.49
CA THR A 175 -6.57 -25.77 7.47
C THR A 175 -8.08 -25.56 7.38
N GLY A 176 -8.69 -25.85 6.23
CA GLY A 176 -10.15 -25.82 6.10
C GLY A 176 -10.76 -24.43 5.92
N LYS A 177 -9.94 -23.40 5.67
CA LYS A 177 -10.39 -22.05 5.31
C LYS A 177 -10.56 -21.92 3.80
N THR A 178 -11.53 -21.13 3.38
CA THR A 178 -11.83 -20.85 1.97
C THR A 178 -12.42 -19.45 1.85
N GLY A 179 -12.05 -18.69 0.83
CA GLY A 179 -12.62 -17.37 0.58
C GLY A 179 -12.17 -16.31 1.60
N ARG A 180 -12.99 -15.27 1.73
CA ARG A 180 -12.69 -14.09 2.54
C ARG A 180 -12.73 -14.40 4.04
N HIS A 181 -11.69 -13.98 4.74
CA HIS A 181 -11.56 -14.06 6.20
C HIS A 181 -10.80 -12.83 6.72
N ILE A 182 -10.80 -12.63 8.04
CA ILE A 182 -9.90 -11.70 8.71
C ILE A 182 -8.87 -12.51 9.49
N ILE A 183 -7.59 -12.18 9.33
CA ILE A 183 -6.54 -12.55 10.27
C ILE A 183 -6.41 -11.42 11.28
N TYR A 184 -6.59 -11.76 12.55
CA TYR A 184 -6.43 -10.85 13.67
C TYR A 184 -5.18 -11.22 14.47
N ASN A 185 -4.31 -10.25 14.68
CA ASN A 185 -3.07 -10.44 15.43
C ASN A 185 -3.05 -9.56 16.68
N VAL A 186 -2.51 -10.12 17.77
CA VAL A 186 -2.21 -9.42 19.01
C VAL A 186 -0.71 -9.51 19.26
N TRP A 187 -0.03 -8.36 19.32
CA TRP A 187 1.35 -8.25 19.78
C TRP A 187 1.36 -7.78 21.23
N LYS A 188 1.73 -8.64 22.18
CA LYS A 188 1.85 -8.30 23.60
C LYS A 188 3.32 -8.09 23.94
N ARG A 189 3.63 -6.93 24.54
CA ARG A 189 4.97 -6.63 25.05
C ARG A 189 5.27 -7.42 26.32
N SER A 190 6.55 -7.67 26.58
CA SER A 190 7.02 -8.30 27.82
C SER A 190 7.52 -7.31 28.87
N ASP A 191 7.79 -6.07 28.45
CA ASP A 191 8.35 -4.99 29.28
C ASP A 191 7.30 -3.92 29.66
N SER A 192 6.04 -4.12 29.28
CA SER A 192 4.90 -3.22 29.53
C SER A 192 3.59 -4.00 29.42
N GLU A 193 2.50 -3.46 29.98
CA GLU A 193 1.15 -3.98 29.74
C GLU A 193 0.63 -3.69 28.33
N GLU A 194 1.29 -2.81 27.57
CA GLU A 194 0.84 -2.42 26.24
C GLU A 194 0.80 -3.60 25.24
N ALA A 195 -0.27 -3.65 24.45
CA ALA A 195 -0.48 -4.60 23.36
C ALA A 195 -0.99 -3.88 22.11
N PHE A 196 -0.68 -4.43 20.93
CA PHE A 196 -1.10 -3.93 19.61
C PHE A 196 -2.03 -4.91 18.94
N TYR A 197 -2.94 -4.38 18.13
CA TYR A 197 -3.98 -5.12 17.46
C TYR A 197 -3.96 -4.85 15.97
N SER A 198 -4.05 -5.91 15.16
CA SER A 198 -4.00 -5.79 13.72
C SER A 198 -5.05 -6.66 13.05
N CYS A 199 -5.93 -6.07 12.24
CA CYS A 199 -6.83 -6.77 11.32
C CYS A 199 -6.28 -6.72 9.90
N SER A 200 -6.12 -7.88 9.28
CA SER A 200 -5.77 -8.02 7.86
C SER A 200 -6.86 -8.79 7.15
N ASP A 201 -7.51 -8.19 6.16
CA ASP A 201 -8.46 -8.90 5.29
C ASP A 201 -7.69 -9.79 4.33
N VAL A 202 -8.01 -11.08 4.36
CA VAL A 202 -7.36 -12.07 3.53
C VAL A 202 -8.37 -12.89 2.74
N ASN A 203 -7.88 -13.52 1.69
CA ASN A 203 -8.64 -14.45 0.89
C ASN A 203 -7.85 -15.74 0.72
N PHE A 204 -8.44 -16.85 1.16
CA PHE A 204 -7.93 -18.20 0.93
C PHE A 204 -8.40 -18.66 -0.46
N THR A 205 -7.45 -18.82 -1.38
CA THR A 205 -7.74 -18.93 -2.83
C THR A 205 -7.99 -20.34 -3.35
N ASN A 206 -8.06 -21.33 -2.45
CA ASN A 206 -8.30 -22.75 -2.74
C ASN A 206 -9.73 -23.04 -3.20
N ASP A 207 -10.07 -22.77 -4.48
CA ASP A 207 -11.24 -23.27 -5.25
C ASP A 207 -12.61 -23.42 -4.53
N GLY A 208 -12.83 -22.67 -3.44
CA GLY A 208 -14.01 -22.84 -2.58
C GLY A 208 -14.07 -24.16 -1.80
N LYS A 209 -12.98 -24.94 -1.74
CA LYS A 209 -12.91 -26.22 -1.00
C LYS A 209 -11.63 -26.29 -0.18
N PRO A 210 -11.68 -26.86 1.05
CA PRO A 210 -10.45 -27.23 1.76
C PRO A 210 -9.52 -28.07 0.88
N GLU A 211 -8.36 -27.54 0.53
CA GLU A 211 -7.33 -28.25 -0.22
C GLU A 211 -6.06 -28.37 0.65
N PRO A 212 -5.25 -29.43 0.49
CA PRO A 212 -3.89 -29.45 1.01
C PRO A 212 -3.07 -28.27 0.45
N PRO A 213 -1.94 -27.91 1.11
CA PRO A 213 -1.02 -26.92 0.58
C PRO A 213 -0.61 -27.17 -0.89
N PRO A 214 -0.21 -26.11 -1.62
CA PRO A 214 0.23 -26.22 -3.00
C PRO A 214 1.40 -27.20 -3.14
N ILE A 215 1.63 -27.71 -4.35
CA ILE A 215 2.77 -28.61 -4.61
C ILE A 215 4.10 -27.87 -4.36
N SER A 216 4.16 -26.61 -4.78
CA SER A 216 5.30 -25.72 -4.58
C SER A 216 4.82 -24.27 -4.57
N ASN A 217 5.42 -23.44 -3.72
CA ASN A 217 5.25 -22.00 -3.78
C ASN A 217 6.58 -21.32 -3.40
N PRO A 218 7.42 -20.98 -4.38
CA PRO A 218 8.70 -20.32 -4.11
C PRO A 218 8.59 -18.80 -4.00
N TRP A 219 7.38 -18.23 -4.01
CA TRP A 219 7.20 -16.79 -4.12
C TRP A 219 7.02 -16.13 -2.76
N LYS A 220 7.81 -15.09 -2.50
CA LYS A 220 7.72 -14.24 -1.31
C LYS A 220 7.23 -12.85 -1.71
N GLU A 221 6.23 -12.33 -0.98
CA GLU A 221 5.77 -10.96 -1.20
C GLU A 221 6.88 -9.99 -0.80
N ALA A 222 7.32 -9.17 -1.75
CA ALA A 222 8.36 -8.17 -1.54
C ALA A 222 7.78 -6.77 -1.26
N GLY A 223 6.58 -6.48 -1.78
CA GLY A 223 5.88 -5.22 -1.49
C GLY A 223 4.74 -4.92 -2.45
N SER A 224 4.10 -3.77 -2.25
CA SER A 224 2.94 -3.33 -3.03
C SER A 224 3.31 -2.59 -4.32
N VAL A 225 2.43 -2.69 -5.32
CA VAL A 225 2.45 -1.84 -6.53
C VAL A 225 1.20 -0.96 -6.49
N THR A 226 1.35 0.25 -5.96
CA THR A 226 0.25 1.20 -5.75
C THR A 226 0.34 2.39 -6.70
N ALA A 227 -0.75 2.64 -7.42
CA ALA A 227 -0.94 3.80 -8.27
C ALA A 227 -1.66 4.92 -7.52
N HIS A 228 -0.94 5.99 -7.19
CA HIS A 228 -1.50 7.15 -6.50
C HIS A 228 -2.22 8.12 -7.45
N GLU A 229 -1.89 8.08 -8.74
CA GLU A 229 -2.39 9.00 -9.78
C GLU A 229 -2.34 8.33 -11.16
N ASN A 230 -3.03 8.94 -12.14
CA ASN A 230 -2.85 8.64 -13.55
C ASN A 230 -1.51 9.23 -14.03
N LEU A 231 -0.80 8.50 -14.87
CA LEU A 231 0.44 8.96 -15.50
C LEU A 231 0.13 9.60 -16.86
N PRO A 232 0.75 10.75 -17.19
CA PRO A 232 0.59 11.40 -18.50
C PRO A 232 1.04 10.52 -19.66
N ASP A 233 0.61 10.87 -20.88
CA ASP A 233 1.13 10.27 -22.11
C ASP A 233 2.67 10.34 -22.18
N LYS A 234 3.30 9.34 -22.80
CA LYS A 234 4.76 9.16 -22.89
C LYS A 234 5.46 8.98 -21.53
N SER A 235 4.73 8.63 -20.47
CA SER A 235 5.34 8.19 -19.22
C SER A 235 6.01 6.83 -19.41
N SER A 236 6.93 6.48 -18.51
CA SER A 236 7.45 5.11 -18.45
C SER A 236 7.56 4.64 -17.01
N VAL A 237 7.32 3.35 -16.80
CA VAL A 237 7.50 2.69 -15.51
C VAL A 237 8.47 1.54 -15.67
N THR A 238 9.42 1.42 -14.75
CA THR A 238 10.48 0.41 -14.79
C THR A 238 10.52 -0.36 -13.48
N LEU A 239 10.39 -1.69 -13.52
CA LEU A 239 10.79 -2.54 -12.40
C LEU A 239 12.29 -2.83 -12.52
N ARG A 240 13.03 -2.55 -11.45
CA ARG A 240 14.44 -2.95 -11.30
C ARG A 240 14.56 -3.93 -10.15
N ILE A 241 15.34 -4.98 -10.34
CA ILE A 241 15.66 -5.96 -9.31
C ILE A 241 17.16 -5.90 -9.06
N PHE A 242 17.52 -5.82 -7.78
CA PHE A 242 18.89 -5.75 -7.30
C PHE A 242 19.23 -7.01 -6.52
N ASP A 243 20.44 -7.50 -6.72
CA ASP A 243 20.98 -8.56 -5.86
C ASP A 243 21.32 -8.04 -4.45
N SER A 244 21.78 -8.94 -3.59
CA SER A 244 22.18 -8.64 -2.21
C SER A 244 23.36 -7.67 -2.09
N HIS A 245 24.11 -7.43 -3.18
CA HIS A 245 25.21 -6.47 -3.23
C HIS A 245 24.78 -5.12 -3.82
N GLY A 246 23.50 -4.98 -4.17
CA GLY A 246 22.92 -3.77 -4.73
C GLY A 246 23.16 -3.57 -6.23
N ARG A 247 23.58 -4.61 -6.96
CA ARG A 247 23.75 -4.55 -8.42
C ARG A 247 22.43 -4.81 -9.11
N ASP A 248 22.09 -4.03 -10.13
CA ASP A 248 20.97 -4.31 -11.02
C ASP A 248 21.20 -5.62 -11.78
N VAL A 249 20.30 -6.58 -11.58
CA VAL A 249 20.34 -7.90 -12.22
C VAL A 249 19.22 -8.10 -13.23
N GLU A 250 18.10 -7.38 -13.09
CA GLU A 250 17.03 -7.32 -14.09
C GLU A 250 16.41 -5.92 -14.13
N SER A 251 16.02 -5.48 -15.32
CA SER A 251 15.32 -4.21 -15.55
C SER A 251 14.24 -4.39 -16.62
N HIS A 252 12.99 -4.07 -16.26
CA HIS A 252 11.80 -4.28 -17.10
C HIS A 252 11.05 -2.95 -17.25
N LYS A 253 11.25 -2.29 -18.39
CA LYS A 253 10.61 -1.02 -18.71
C LYS A 253 9.34 -1.20 -19.57
N VAL A 254 8.31 -0.44 -19.24
CA VAL A 254 7.11 -0.24 -20.07
C VAL A 254 6.95 1.26 -20.36
N ASP A 255 6.85 1.60 -21.64
CA ASP A 255 6.44 2.93 -22.08
C ASP A 255 4.91 2.98 -22.15
N LEU A 256 4.32 4.07 -21.66
CA LEU A 256 2.88 4.21 -21.44
C LEU A 256 2.31 5.30 -22.36
N SER A 257 1.19 4.98 -23.00
CA SER A 257 0.25 5.95 -23.53
C SER A 257 -0.65 6.53 -22.43
N ALA A 258 -1.42 7.58 -22.74
CA ALA A 258 -2.47 8.10 -21.88
C ALA A 258 -3.48 7.04 -21.38
N SER A 259 -3.81 6.03 -22.19
CA SER A 259 -4.75 4.98 -21.80
C SER A 259 -4.10 3.95 -20.86
N SER A 260 -2.89 3.48 -21.20
CA SER A 260 -2.13 2.57 -20.32
C SER A 260 -1.63 3.24 -19.04
N GLY A 261 -1.48 4.57 -19.04
CA GLY A 261 -1.05 5.37 -17.90
C GLY A 261 -2.11 5.57 -16.82
N GLN A 262 -3.38 5.20 -17.07
CA GLN A 262 -4.42 5.27 -16.04
C GLN A 262 -4.00 4.46 -14.79
N ALA A 263 -4.36 4.95 -13.60
CA ALA A 263 -3.98 4.36 -12.32
C ALA A 263 -4.42 2.89 -12.20
N ALA A 264 -5.56 2.52 -12.81
CA ALA A 264 -6.03 1.15 -12.85
C ALA A 264 -5.27 0.26 -13.86
N ASN A 265 -4.53 0.85 -14.80
CA ASN A 265 -3.92 0.14 -15.94
C ASN A 265 -2.40 -0.01 -15.82
N TRP A 266 -1.66 1.03 -15.46
CA TRP A 266 -0.20 0.95 -15.53
C TRP A 266 0.41 -0.17 -14.66
N PRO A 267 -0.13 -0.51 -13.46
CA PRO A 267 0.39 -1.65 -12.69
C PRO A 267 0.21 -2.98 -13.42
N TYR A 268 -0.91 -3.13 -14.15
CA TYR A 268 -1.19 -4.28 -14.98
C TYR A 268 -0.20 -4.40 -16.13
N GLU A 269 0.03 -3.30 -16.87
CA GLU A 269 0.95 -3.30 -18.02
C GLU A 269 2.39 -3.65 -17.60
N LEU A 270 2.86 -3.08 -16.47
CA LEU A 270 4.15 -3.44 -15.88
C LEU A 270 4.20 -4.92 -15.53
N GLY A 271 3.14 -5.45 -14.92
CA GLY A 271 3.10 -6.87 -14.53
C GLY A 271 3.05 -7.84 -15.70
N VAL A 272 2.36 -7.51 -16.79
CA VAL A 272 2.41 -8.29 -18.03
C VAL A 272 3.84 -8.37 -18.57
N LYS A 273 4.54 -7.22 -18.63
CA LYS A 273 5.93 -7.17 -19.10
C LYS A 273 6.87 -7.99 -18.21
N VAL A 274 6.79 -7.80 -16.90
CA VAL A 274 7.64 -8.51 -15.93
C VAL A 274 7.38 -10.00 -15.96
N ASN A 275 6.12 -10.44 -15.95
CA ASN A 275 5.79 -11.87 -15.89
C ASN A 275 6.17 -12.63 -17.15
N ALA A 276 6.24 -11.95 -18.30
CA ALA A 276 6.69 -12.53 -19.57
C ALA A 276 8.21 -12.70 -19.67
N ALA A 277 9.00 -11.87 -18.98
CA ALA A 277 10.45 -11.80 -19.19
C ALA A 277 11.30 -12.19 -17.97
N SER A 278 10.83 -11.87 -16.75
CA SER A 278 11.62 -12.01 -15.53
C SER A 278 11.79 -13.48 -15.13
N GLN A 279 12.98 -13.84 -14.65
CA GLN A 279 13.24 -15.12 -13.99
C GLN A 279 13.25 -14.98 -12.46
N ILE A 280 13.36 -13.75 -11.94
CA ILE A 280 13.50 -13.45 -10.51
C ILE A 280 12.17 -13.03 -9.87
N GLY A 281 11.40 -12.18 -10.56
CA GLY A 281 10.24 -11.51 -10.01
C GLY A 281 8.95 -11.78 -10.79
N ARG A 282 7.82 -11.62 -10.10
CA ARG A 282 6.48 -11.55 -10.69
C ARG A 282 5.75 -10.36 -10.12
N ILE A 283 4.82 -9.79 -10.90
CA ILE A 283 3.87 -8.79 -10.43
C ILE A 283 2.45 -9.31 -10.64
N GLY A 284 1.64 -9.21 -9.60
CA GLY A 284 0.22 -9.55 -9.69
C GLY A 284 -0.38 -9.95 -8.37
N VAL A 285 -1.56 -10.55 -8.47
CA VAL A 285 -2.28 -11.17 -7.37
C VAL A 285 -1.96 -12.66 -7.37
N ILE A 286 -1.46 -13.17 -6.25
CA ILE A 286 -1.19 -14.60 -6.08
C ILE A 286 -2.50 -15.38 -5.91
N SER A 287 -2.56 -16.60 -6.42
CA SER A 287 -3.63 -17.55 -6.16
C SER A 287 -3.11 -18.99 -6.22
N SER A 288 -3.83 -19.91 -5.60
CA SER A 288 -3.59 -21.34 -5.72
C SER A 288 -4.87 -22.03 -6.19
N LYS A 289 -4.79 -22.69 -7.35
CA LYS A 289 -5.89 -23.46 -7.94
C LYS A 289 -5.42 -24.88 -8.20
N GLN A 290 -6.17 -25.90 -7.75
CA GLN A 290 -5.77 -27.31 -7.88
C GLN A 290 -4.32 -27.54 -7.42
N ARG A 291 -3.94 -26.94 -6.28
CA ARG A 291 -2.58 -26.95 -5.70
C ARG A 291 -1.46 -26.34 -6.58
N ALA A 292 -1.80 -25.65 -7.67
CA ALA A 292 -0.87 -24.91 -8.51
C ALA A 292 -0.93 -23.41 -8.21
N VAL A 293 0.23 -22.80 -7.98
CA VAL A 293 0.34 -21.36 -7.66
C VAL A 293 0.51 -20.55 -8.94
N THR A 294 -0.29 -19.48 -9.06
CA THR A 294 -0.17 -18.50 -10.15
C THR A 294 -0.10 -17.08 -9.60
N ILE A 295 0.57 -16.20 -10.32
CA ILE A 295 0.62 -14.76 -10.02
C ILE A 295 0.23 -14.05 -11.31
N ASN A 296 -0.96 -13.46 -11.33
CA ASN A 296 -1.50 -12.81 -12.52
C ASN A 296 -1.72 -11.32 -12.26
N PRO A 297 -1.26 -10.43 -13.16
CA PRO A 297 -1.51 -9.01 -13.03
C PRO A 297 -3.00 -8.73 -13.22
N VAL A 298 -3.53 -7.78 -12.45
CA VAL A 298 -4.94 -7.34 -12.54
C VAL A 298 -5.01 -5.84 -12.79
N ARG A 299 -6.05 -5.38 -13.49
CA ARG A 299 -6.31 -3.94 -13.66
C ARG A 299 -6.84 -3.35 -12.35
N SER A 300 -5.95 -2.79 -11.55
CA SER A 300 -6.26 -2.18 -10.26
C SER A 300 -5.14 -1.26 -9.85
N ALA A 301 -5.51 -0.13 -9.22
CA ALA A 301 -4.57 0.82 -8.66
C ALA A 301 -3.83 0.28 -7.41
N THR A 302 -4.36 -0.75 -6.73
CA THR A 302 -3.86 -1.13 -5.39
C THR A 302 -3.70 -2.64 -5.17
N ALA A 303 -4.22 -3.49 -6.07
CA ALA A 303 -4.26 -4.93 -5.84
C ALA A 303 -2.95 -5.67 -6.16
N ASN A 304 -2.11 -5.15 -7.06
CA ASN A 304 -0.90 -5.84 -7.49
C ASN A 304 0.20 -5.80 -6.42
N ARG A 305 0.98 -6.87 -6.34
CA ARG A 305 2.16 -7.03 -5.48
C ARG A 305 3.37 -7.44 -6.30
N VAL A 306 4.56 -7.08 -5.83
CA VAL A 306 5.82 -7.65 -6.32
C VAL A 306 6.12 -8.91 -5.52
N TRP A 307 6.42 -9.99 -6.23
CA TRP A 307 6.81 -11.28 -5.66
C TRP A 307 8.21 -11.61 -6.14
N LEU A 308 9.10 -11.97 -5.22
CA LEU A 308 10.45 -12.42 -5.54
C LEU A 308 10.57 -13.92 -5.23
N ASN A 309 11.26 -14.65 -6.09
CA ASN A 309 11.49 -16.07 -5.89
C ASN A 309 12.50 -16.30 -4.76
N GLU A 310 12.18 -17.16 -3.80
CA GLU A 310 12.97 -17.42 -2.60
C GLU A 310 14.39 -17.94 -2.89
N ARG A 311 14.62 -18.50 -4.08
CA ARG A 311 15.97 -18.89 -4.53
C ARG A 311 16.93 -17.69 -4.64
N TYR A 312 16.42 -16.47 -4.70
CA TYR A 312 17.16 -15.22 -4.73
C TYR A 312 17.04 -14.47 -3.41
N SER A 313 17.36 -15.16 -2.30
CA SER A 313 17.33 -14.56 -0.97
C SER A 313 18.20 -13.29 -0.89
N GLY A 314 17.69 -12.26 -0.20
CA GLY A 314 18.36 -10.95 -0.07
C GLY A 314 18.20 -10.01 -1.26
N TYR A 315 17.51 -10.43 -2.34
CA TYR A 315 17.25 -9.54 -3.47
C TYR A 315 16.16 -8.54 -3.11
N ARG A 316 16.25 -7.36 -3.72
CA ARG A 316 15.32 -6.23 -3.50
C ARG A 316 14.87 -5.67 -4.84
N TYR A 317 13.81 -4.87 -4.81
CA TYR A 317 13.28 -4.24 -6.02
C TYR A 317 13.13 -2.73 -5.84
N GLN A 318 13.00 -2.05 -6.98
CA GLN A 318 12.55 -0.67 -7.05
C GLN A 318 11.63 -0.52 -8.27
N ILE A 319 10.59 0.32 -8.14
CA ILE A 319 9.76 0.72 -9.27
C ILE A 319 10.04 2.21 -9.52
N ASP A 320 10.65 2.50 -10.66
CA ASP A 320 10.95 3.86 -11.09
C ASP A 320 9.87 4.36 -12.03
N ILE A 321 9.29 5.52 -11.73
CA ILE A 321 8.28 6.17 -12.56
C ILE A 321 8.89 7.44 -13.14
N LYS A 322 8.97 7.50 -14.48
CA LYS A 322 9.30 8.72 -15.21
C LYS A 322 8.02 9.27 -15.84
N LYS A 323 7.54 10.40 -15.32
CA LYS A 323 6.37 11.09 -15.91
C LYS A 323 6.73 11.62 -17.29
N GLY A 324 5.86 11.36 -18.26
CA GLY A 324 5.92 11.95 -19.58
C GLY A 324 5.47 13.41 -19.56
N ASP A 325 5.67 14.08 -20.68
CA ASP A 325 5.25 15.46 -20.91
C ASP A 325 3.74 15.58 -21.24
N GLY A 326 3.01 14.46 -21.29
CA GLY A 326 1.59 14.46 -21.67
C GLY A 326 1.38 14.67 -23.17
N GLY A 327 2.41 14.44 -23.98
CA GLY A 327 2.40 14.72 -25.42
C GLY A 327 2.92 16.12 -25.76
N VAL A 328 3.26 16.95 -24.76
CA VAL A 328 3.76 18.31 -24.96
C VAL A 328 5.18 18.26 -25.53
N ASN A 329 5.31 18.40 -26.85
CA ASN A 329 6.62 18.64 -27.43
C ASN A 329 7.14 20.01 -26.94
N PRO A 330 8.42 20.14 -26.55
CA PRO A 330 9.00 21.44 -26.27
C PRO A 330 8.76 22.39 -27.46
N PRO A 331 8.60 23.70 -27.20
CA PRO A 331 8.67 24.71 -28.25
C PRO A 331 9.89 24.45 -29.13
N VAL A 332 9.70 24.36 -30.45
CA VAL A 332 10.84 24.51 -31.35
C VAL A 332 11.28 25.97 -31.22
N PRO A 333 12.55 26.28 -30.96
CA PRO A 333 13.00 27.67 -30.91
C PRO A 333 12.61 28.41 -32.20
N GLY A 334 11.72 29.39 -32.09
CA GLY A 334 11.15 30.13 -33.23
C GLY A 334 9.62 30.13 -33.33
N ASP A 335 8.94 29.15 -32.72
CA ASP A 335 7.48 28.96 -32.80
C ASP A 335 6.68 29.60 -31.64
N GLU A 336 7.27 30.51 -30.88
CA GLU A 336 6.57 31.18 -29.78
C GLU A 336 5.46 32.10 -30.29
N TRP A 337 4.28 31.97 -29.67
CA TRP A 337 3.18 32.89 -29.88
C TRP A 337 3.60 34.29 -29.43
N ARG A 338 3.38 35.25 -30.31
CA ARG A 338 3.56 36.68 -30.11
C ARG A 338 2.33 37.44 -30.58
N GLU A 339 2.04 38.53 -29.90
CA GLU A 339 1.14 39.55 -30.42
C GLU A 339 1.75 40.23 -31.65
N GLY A 340 0.90 40.78 -32.52
CA GLY A 340 1.25 41.39 -33.80
C GLY A 340 1.52 40.40 -34.95
N VAL A 341 1.40 39.09 -34.72
CA VAL A 341 1.68 38.05 -35.72
C VAL A 341 0.39 37.45 -36.29
N ALA A 342 0.40 37.16 -37.59
CA ALA A 342 -0.66 36.41 -38.27
C ALA A 342 -0.41 34.89 -38.18
N TYR A 343 -1.45 34.15 -37.82
CA TYR A 343 -1.44 32.70 -37.69
C TYR A 343 -2.43 32.07 -38.68
N THR A 344 -2.02 30.96 -39.26
CA THR A 344 -2.85 30.18 -40.20
C THR A 344 -3.50 28.99 -39.50
N VAL A 345 -4.64 28.51 -39.99
CA VAL A 345 -5.32 27.33 -39.45
C VAL A 345 -4.38 26.13 -39.47
N GLY A 346 -4.30 25.41 -38.35
CA GLY A 346 -3.42 24.25 -38.18
C GLY A 346 -2.00 24.59 -37.75
N GLN A 347 -1.57 25.86 -37.82
CA GLN A 347 -0.26 26.30 -37.32
C GLN A 347 -0.15 26.01 -35.81
N ILE A 348 0.98 25.44 -35.40
CA ILE A 348 1.23 25.12 -34.01
C ILE A 348 2.26 26.11 -33.45
N VAL A 349 1.89 26.76 -32.35
CA VAL A 349 2.74 27.73 -31.63
C VAL A 349 2.95 27.30 -30.19
N SER A 350 3.96 27.83 -29.53
CA SER A 350 4.16 27.67 -28.10
C SER A 350 3.77 28.90 -27.30
N TYR A 351 3.08 28.70 -26.19
CA TYR A 351 2.74 29.75 -25.23
C TYR A 351 2.77 29.19 -23.81
N GLN A 352 3.50 29.86 -22.90
CA GLN A 352 3.68 29.43 -21.50
C GLN A 352 4.13 27.96 -21.35
N GLY A 353 5.06 27.52 -22.21
CA GLY A 353 5.60 26.15 -22.20
C GLY A 353 4.66 25.07 -22.73
N ARG A 354 3.51 25.43 -23.31
CA ARG A 354 2.54 24.50 -23.94
C ARG A 354 2.41 24.79 -25.43
N ARG A 355 2.03 23.79 -26.23
CA ARG A 355 1.73 23.96 -27.66
C ARG A 355 0.24 24.11 -27.91
N TYR A 356 -0.10 24.98 -28.85
CA TYR A 356 -1.46 25.25 -29.26
C TYR A 356 -1.56 25.24 -30.78
N ARG A 357 -2.62 24.61 -31.29
CA ARG A 357 -2.96 24.62 -32.71
C ARG A 357 -3.98 25.71 -32.97
N CYS A 358 -3.69 26.56 -33.94
CA CYS A 358 -4.61 27.58 -34.42
C CYS A 358 -5.83 26.91 -35.07
N LEU A 359 -7.02 27.19 -34.56
CA LEU A 359 -8.29 26.66 -35.06
C LEU A 359 -8.87 27.52 -36.19
N GLN A 360 -8.62 28.83 -36.14
CA GLN A 360 -9.13 29.81 -37.07
C GLN A 360 -8.01 30.78 -37.43
N GLY A 361 -7.74 31.00 -38.71
CA GLY A 361 -6.67 31.92 -39.12
C GLY A 361 -6.96 33.35 -38.67
N HIS A 362 -6.01 34.01 -38.03
CA HIS A 362 -6.20 35.34 -37.45
C HIS A 362 -4.88 36.09 -37.24
N THR A 363 -4.95 37.40 -37.07
CA THR A 363 -3.84 38.22 -36.55
C THR A 363 -4.06 38.46 -35.06
N ALA A 364 -3.10 38.08 -34.22
CA ALA A 364 -3.16 38.34 -32.78
C ALA A 364 -2.80 39.79 -32.47
N TRP A 365 -3.70 40.75 -32.73
CA TRP A 365 -3.43 42.18 -32.58
C TRP A 365 -2.93 42.54 -31.17
N THR A 366 -1.92 43.42 -31.10
CA THR A 366 -1.32 43.87 -29.85
C THR A 366 -2.36 44.46 -28.90
N GLY A 367 -2.40 43.97 -27.66
CA GLY A 367 -3.35 44.40 -26.63
C GLY A 367 -4.75 43.77 -26.72
N ALA A 368 -5.05 42.95 -27.73
CA ALA A 368 -6.34 42.26 -27.83
C ALA A 368 -6.48 41.09 -26.84
N GLY A 369 -5.37 40.63 -26.25
CA GLY A 369 -5.38 39.54 -25.27
C GLY A 369 -5.78 38.19 -25.87
N TRP A 370 -5.55 37.98 -27.17
CA TRP A 370 -5.93 36.75 -27.87
C TRP A 370 -4.96 35.60 -27.64
N THR A 371 -4.63 35.35 -26.37
CA THR A 371 -3.61 34.39 -25.98
C THR A 371 -4.09 32.95 -26.15
N PRO A 372 -3.20 32.00 -26.48
CA PRO A 372 -3.60 30.61 -26.71
C PRO A 372 -4.26 29.92 -25.52
N SER A 373 -3.92 30.31 -24.29
CA SER A 373 -4.51 29.71 -23.08
C SER A 373 -5.88 30.27 -22.70
N THR A 374 -6.29 31.42 -23.24
CA THR A 374 -7.53 32.11 -22.84
C THR A 374 -8.58 32.20 -23.95
N GLN A 375 -8.20 31.94 -25.21
CA GLN A 375 -9.10 32.00 -26.36
C GLN A 375 -9.34 30.62 -27.00
N PRO A 376 -10.23 29.80 -26.42
CA PRO A 376 -10.53 28.45 -26.91
C PRO A 376 -11.22 28.43 -28.29
N ALA A 377 -11.79 29.56 -28.73
CA ALA A 377 -12.35 29.69 -30.08
C ALA A 377 -11.27 29.77 -31.17
N LEU A 378 -10.07 30.25 -30.81
CA LEU A 378 -8.95 30.46 -31.74
C LEU A 378 -7.88 29.39 -31.61
N TRP A 379 -7.79 28.73 -30.47
CA TRP A 379 -6.69 27.82 -30.13
C TRP A 379 -7.17 26.56 -29.42
N THR A 380 -6.52 25.43 -29.71
CA THR A 380 -6.70 24.17 -28.96
C THR A 380 -5.34 23.62 -28.54
N PRO A 381 -5.22 22.92 -27.39
CA PRO A 381 -3.99 22.20 -27.05
C PRO A 381 -3.58 21.26 -28.19
N ALA A 382 -2.30 21.30 -28.58
CA ALA A 382 -1.75 20.56 -29.72
C ALA A 382 -0.95 19.32 -29.33
#